data_AF-A0A7S2VJ24-F1
#
_entry.id   AF-A0A7S2VJ24-F1
#
_cell.length_a   1.000
_cell.length_b   1.000
_cell.length_c   1.000
_cell.angle_alpha   90.00
_cell.angle_beta   90.00
_cell.angle_gamma   90.00
#
_symmetry.space_group_name_H-M   'P 1'
#
loop_
_entity.id
_entity.type
_entity.pdbx_description
1 polymer ?
#
loop_
_entity_poly.entity_id
_entity_poly.type
_entity_poly.pdbx_seq_one_letter_code
_entity_poly.pdbx_strand_id
1 'polypeptide(L)'
;MRQDVMSRFNNALMLGAVEERVKVMAEMGQVPLAALTAKSHNLTEFIPKLEEQLQGTDISAHIPANARLLLPPRPLVRPVKGGDLNWPLLKSVKDIFQKTTFDVPPPAELNFVDAPEMPPEDTEPHMGGWADGDDDLSPGGAAGAQWGDFDDLDLGGDDILKEAPEEKVATLGMGDTLQAKWLRRRRLPCDLVAAGEFEEALTLLRKRLGLINPDPLEPLFREAYWATCSALPSFPQAQSLQWPMLAEGNPKLRDIAPMLLYTSTSIAEKVKEGGKLTTEGKFPEALAVFRDALQTIPLSAAA
;
A
#
# COMPACT_ATOMS: atom_id res chain seq x y z
N MET A 1 27.29 -26.21 1.28
CA MET A 1 25.98 -26.93 1.20
C MET A 1 26.12 -28.28 1.87
N ARG A 2 25.06 -28.83 2.49
CA ARG A 2 25.08 -30.22 2.96
C ARG A 2 24.97 -31.17 1.76
N GLN A 3 25.84 -32.18 1.68
CA GLN A 3 25.90 -33.18 0.59
C GLN A 3 24.78 -34.23 0.67
N ASP A 4 23.66 -33.89 1.29
CA ASP A 4 22.48 -34.74 1.40
C ASP A 4 21.84 -34.92 0.01
N VAL A 5 21.45 -36.15 -0.31
CA VAL A 5 20.89 -36.54 -1.59
C VAL A 5 19.53 -35.88 -1.84
N MET A 6 18.70 -35.71 -0.80
CA MET A 6 17.42 -35.01 -0.93
C MET A 6 17.62 -33.51 -1.21
N SER A 7 18.62 -32.91 -0.56
CA SER A 7 19.08 -31.53 -0.84
C SER A 7 19.58 -31.40 -2.28
N ARG A 8 20.45 -32.31 -2.75
CA ARG A 8 20.96 -32.31 -4.13
C ARG A 8 19.82 -32.47 -5.15
N PHE A 9 18.89 -33.39 -4.93
CA PHE A 9 17.73 -33.57 -5.82
C PHE A 9 16.85 -32.31 -5.90
N ASN A 10 16.51 -31.71 -4.76
CA ASN A 10 15.68 -30.51 -4.72
C ASN A 10 16.37 -29.31 -5.37
N ASN A 11 17.67 -29.12 -5.15
CA ASN A 11 18.44 -28.06 -5.80
C ASN A 11 18.51 -28.28 -7.33
N ALA A 12 18.76 -29.51 -7.79
CA ALA A 12 18.76 -29.84 -9.21
C ALA A 12 17.38 -29.62 -9.87
N LEU A 13 16.29 -29.91 -9.15
CA LEU A 13 14.92 -29.61 -9.59
C LEU A 13 14.67 -28.10 -9.69
N MET A 14 15.05 -27.33 -8.67
CA MET A 14 14.86 -25.87 -8.62
C MET A 14 15.78 -25.09 -9.58
N LEU A 15 16.90 -25.68 -10.02
CA LEU A 15 17.77 -25.13 -11.06
C LEU A 15 17.42 -25.62 -12.48
N GLY A 16 16.61 -26.67 -12.62
CA GLY A 16 16.34 -27.34 -13.89
C GLY A 16 17.48 -28.22 -14.41
N ALA A 17 18.43 -28.60 -13.55
CA ALA A 17 19.61 -29.39 -13.89
C ALA A 17 19.27 -30.88 -14.05
N VAL A 18 18.71 -31.25 -15.21
CA VAL A 18 18.20 -32.61 -15.48
C VAL A 18 19.26 -33.68 -15.24
N GLU A 19 20.49 -33.48 -15.70
CA GLU A 19 21.59 -34.43 -15.52
C GLU A 19 21.89 -34.75 -14.05
N GLU A 20 21.85 -33.75 -13.16
CA GLU A 20 22.10 -33.94 -11.73
C GLU A 20 20.99 -34.78 -11.10
N ARG A 21 19.73 -34.62 -11.54
CA ARG A 21 18.63 -35.49 -11.12
C ARG A 21 18.86 -36.94 -11.58
N VAL A 22 19.29 -37.16 -12.82
CA VAL A 22 19.58 -38.51 -13.34
C VAL A 22 20.73 -39.16 -12.56
N LYS A 23 21.82 -38.42 -12.31
CA LYS A 23 22.96 -38.87 -11.49
C LYS A 23 22.50 -39.26 -10.08
N VAL A 24 21.72 -38.39 -9.41
CA VAL A 24 21.16 -38.64 -8.07
C VAL A 24 20.18 -39.83 -8.02
N MET A 25 19.32 -40.00 -9.02
CA MET A 25 18.43 -41.16 -9.11
C MET A 25 19.20 -42.47 -9.27
N ALA A 26 20.28 -42.46 -10.06
CA ALA A 26 21.17 -43.62 -10.23
C ALA A 26 21.96 -43.94 -8.95
N GLU A 27 22.48 -42.93 -8.24
CA GLU A 27 23.12 -43.09 -6.92
C GLU A 27 22.18 -43.71 -5.87
N MET A 28 20.88 -43.44 -5.97
CA MET A 28 19.83 -44.02 -5.12
C MET A 28 19.30 -45.39 -5.61
N GLY A 29 19.91 -45.99 -6.64
CA GLY A 29 19.45 -47.26 -7.21
C GLY A 29 18.10 -47.20 -7.93
N GLN A 30 17.52 -46.01 -8.13
CA GLN A 30 16.27 -45.80 -8.87
C GLN A 30 16.51 -45.79 -10.39
N VAL A 31 17.22 -46.80 -10.88
CA VAL A 31 17.59 -46.97 -12.30
C VAL A 31 16.40 -46.80 -13.25
N PRO A 32 15.19 -47.34 -13.00
CA PRO A 32 14.04 -47.14 -13.89
C PRO A 32 13.60 -45.66 -13.99
N LEU A 33 13.69 -44.90 -12.90
CA LEU A 33 13.30 -43.49 -12.89
C LEU A 33 14.40 -42.60 -13.50
N ALA A 34 15.67 -42.96 -13.29
CA ALA A 34 16.81 -42.36 -13.98
C ALA A 34 16.71 -42.57 -15.50
N ALA A 35 16.38 -43.79 -15.95
CA ALA A 35 16.20 -44.12 -17.37
C ALA A 35 14.98 -43.42 -17.98
N LEU A 36 13.84 -43.35 -17.27
CA LEU A 36 12.67 -42.57 -17.69
C LEU A 36 12.99 -41.08 -17.88
N THR A 37 13.70 -40.47 -16.92
CA THR A 37 14.06 -39.04 -16.98
C THR A 37 15.17 -38.75 -17.98
N ALA A 38 16.08 -39.69 -18.24
CA ALA A 38 17.04 -39.60 -19.33
C ALA A 38 16.34 -39.66 -20.70
N LYS A 39 15.42 -40.62 -20.91
CA LYS A 39 14.67 -40.76 -22.17
C LYS A 39 13.70 -39.61 -22.43
N SER A 40 12.92 -39.17 -21.44
CA SER A 40 11.95 -38.06 -21.60
C SER A 40 12.61 -36.68 -21.81
N HIS A 41 13.92 -36.57 -21.56
CA HIS A 41 14.72 -35.37 -21.81
C HIS A 41 15.83 -35.59 -22.87
N ASN A 42 15.83 -36.71 -23.59
CA ASN A 42 16.78 -37.07 -24.65
C ASN A 42 18.27 -37.01 -24.24
N LEU A 43 18.60 -37.36 -22.99
CA LEU A 43 19.99 -37.37 -22.48
C LEU A 43 20.76 -38.63 -22.92
N THR A 44 21.21 -38.63 -24.17
CA THR A 44 21.91 -39.74 -24.85
C THR A 44 23.12 -40.28 -24.09
N GLU A 45 23.85 -39.45 -23.32
CA GLU A 45 25.04 -39.86 -22.57
C GLU A 45 24.77 -40.84 -21.41
N PHE A 46 23.56 -40.81 -20.85
CA PHE A 46 23.19 -41.60 -19.66
C PHE A 46 22.37 -42.85 -20.02
N ILE A 47 21.66 -42.84 -21.15
CA ILE A 47 20.79 -43.94 -21.61
C ILE A 47 21.51 -45.31 -21.62
N PRO A 48 22.64 -45.54 -22.31
CA PRO A 48 23.21 -46.89 -22.44
C PRO A 48 23.63 -47.50 -21.09
N LYS A 49 24.27 -46.69 -20.22
CA LYS A 49 24.71 -47.12 -18.88
C LYS A 49 23.54 -47.50 -17.96
N LEU A 50 22.40 -46.83 -18.15
CA LEU A 50 21.19 -47.12 -17.38
C LEU A 50 20.44 -48.31 -17.96
N GLU A 51 20.44 -48.52 -19.27
CA GLU A 51 19.82 -49.69 -19.93
C GLU A 51 20.58 -50.99 -19.61
N GLU A 52 21.91 -50.97 -19.57
CA GLU A 52 22.75 -52.08 -19.07
C GLU A 52 22.34 -52.51 -17.64
N GLN A 53 22.06 -51.54 -16.77
CA GLN A 53 21.63 -51.77 -15.38
C GLN A 53 20.17 -52.22 -15.25
N LEU A 54 19.36 -52.10 -16.31
CA LEU A 54 17.90 -52.29 -16.27
C LEU A 54 17.42 -53.70 -16.70
N GLN A 55 18.35 -54.55 -17.17
CA GLN A 55 18.11 -55.96 -17.45
C GLN A 55 16.90 -56.25 -18.36
N GLY A 56 16.63 -55.37 -19.34
CA GLY A 56 15.60 -55.59 -20.37
C GLY A 56 14.17 -55.12 -20.01
N THR A 57 14.00 -54.25 -19.02
CA THR A 57 12.65 -53.68 -18.71
C THR A 57 12.26 -52.56 -19.68
N ASP A 58 11.26 -52.77 -20.54
CA ASP A 58 10.84 -51.78 -21.55
C ASP A 58 10.02 -50.59 -20.98
N ILE A 59 10.70 -49.63 -20.34
CA ILE A 59 10.03 -48.46 -19.74
C ILE A 59 9.49 -47.44 -20.77
N SER A 60 9.81 -47.60 -22.05
CA SER A 60 9.39 -46.68 -23.13
C SER A 60 7.86 -46.52 -23.21
N ALA A 61 7.10 -47.54 -22.80
CA ALA A 61 5.64 -47.52 -22.73
C ALA A 61 5.05 -46.56 -21.66
N HIS A 62 5.86 -46.12 -20.68
CA HIS A 62 5.41 -45.23 -19.59
C HIS A 62 5.69 -43.74 -19.86
N ILE A 63 6.25 -43.38 -21.02
CA ILE A 63 6.50 -41.98 -21.39
C ILE A 63 5.22 -41.39 -22.02
N PRO A 64 4.59 -40.36 -21.42
CA PRO A 64 3.39 -39.75 -22.00
C PRO A 64 3.76 -38.97 -23.27
N ALA A 65 3.05 -39.21 -24.37
CA ALA A 65 3.35 -38.65 -25.70
C ALA A 65 3.40 -37.11 -25.75
N ASN A 66 2.73 -36.41 -24.82
CA ASN A 66 2.71 -34.95 -24.70
C ASN A 66 3.56 -34.42 -23.53
N ALA A 67 4.63 -35.13 -23.15
CA ALA A 67 5.57 -34.68 -22.12
C ALA A 67 6.13 -33.28 -22.44
N ARG A 68 6.04 -32.35 -21.48
CA ARG A 68 6.65 -31.01 -21.56
C ARG A 68 7.65 -30.83 -20.42
N LEU A 69 8.79 -30.21 -20.75
CA LEU A 69 9.81 -29.87 -19.77
C LEU A 69 9.29 -28.77 -18.83
N LEU A 70 8.95 -29.16 -17.60
CA LEU A 70 8.68 -28.22 -16.52
C LEU A 70 10.00 -27.68 -15.98
N LEU A 71 10.27 -26.41 -16.27
CA LEU A 71 11.33 -25.61 -15.66
C LEU A 71 10.69 -24.63 -14.67
N PRO A 72 11.24 -24.46 -13.46
CA PRO A 72 10.83 -23.35 -12.59
C PRO A 72 11.15 -22.01 -13.26
N PRO A 73 10.35 -20.95 -13.02
CA PRO A 73 10.59 -19.65 -13.62
C PRO A 73 11.95 -19.10 -13.17
N ARG A 74 12.82 -18.79 -14.13
CA ARG A 74 14.12 -18.17 -13.83
C ARG A 74 13.89 -16.78 -13.23
N PRO A 75 14.50 -16.42 -12.09
CA PRO A 75 14.29 -15.11 -11.48
C PRO A 75 14.77 -14.01 -12.42
N LEU A 76 13.89 -13.04 -12.72
CA LEU A 76 14.19 -11.92 -13.61
C LEU A 76 15.30 -11.04 -13.01
N VAL A 77 15.15 -10.71 -11.71
CA VAL A 77 16.21 -10.13 -10.90
C VAL A 77 17.11 -11.27 -10.40
N ARG A 78 18.15 -11.58 -11.17
CA ARG A 78 19.28 -12.36 -10.65
C ARG A 78 20.09 -11.46 -9.71
N PRO A 79 20.45 -11.91 -8.48
CA PRO A 79 21.42 -11.17 -7.68
C PRO A 79 22.73 -11.09 -8.45
N VAL A 80 23.20 -9.86 -8.68
CA VAL A 80 24.50 -9.61 -9.31
C VAL A 80 25.57 -10.17 -8.36
N LYS A 81 26.57 -10.88 -8.88
CA LYS A 81 27.70 -11.35 -8.05
C LYS A 81 28.47 -10.14 -7.53
N GLY A 82 28.25 -9.80 -6.25
CA GLY A 82 28.80 -8.59 -5.62
C GLY A 82 27.88 -7.37 -5.62
N GLY A 83 26.61 -7.50 -6.02
CA GLY A 83 25.59 -6.48 -5.80
C GLY A 83 24.65 -6.93 -4.68
N ASP A 84 24.70 -6.25 -3.53
CA ASP A 84 23.86 -6.57 -2.38
C ASP A 84 22.38 -6.45 -2.74
N LEU A 85 21.68 -7.58 -2.72
CA LEU A 85 20.25 -7.63 -2.93
C LEU A 85 19.58 -7.10 -1.66
N ASN A 86 19.35 -5.79 -1.62
CA ASN A 86 18.66 -5.05 -0.55
C ASN A 86 17.17 -5.44 -0.45
N TRP A 87 16.92 -6.70 -0.15
CA TRP A 87 15.81 -7.12 0.69
C TRP A 87 15.87 -6.30 1.99
N PRO A 88 14.73 -5.90 2.58
CA PRO A 88 14.74 -5.13 3.82
C PRO A 88 15.34 -5.96 4.97
N LEU A 89 16.64 -5.78 5.19
CA LEU A 89 17.32 -6.24 6.40
C LEU A 89 16.69 -5.48 7.57
N LEU A 90 15.99 -6.21 8.44
CA LEU A 90 15.57 -5.70 9.74
C LEU A 90 16.82 -5.13 10.43
N LYS A 91 16.80 -3.83 10.75
CA LYS A 91 17.91 -3.17 11.45
C LYS A 91 18.22 -4.00 12.69
N SER A 92 19.44 -4.49 12.79
CA SER A 92 19.78 -5.44 13.84
C SER A 92 19.58 -4.74 15.19
N VAL A 93 18.89 -5.39 16.13
CA VAL A 93 18.48 -4.78 17.41
C VAL A 93 19.70 -4.24 18.20
N LYS A 94 20.90 -4.70 17.87
CA LYS A 94 22.19 -4.19 18.36
C LYS A 94 22.37 -2.68 18.13
N ASP A 95 21.92 -2.14 17.00
CA ASP A 95 22.03 -0.70 16.68
C ASP A 95 21.19 0.15 17.64
N ILE A 96 20.10 -0.41 18.17
CA ILE A 96 19.22 0.26 19.15
C ILE A 96 19.90 0.31 20.52
N PHE A 97 20.59 -0.78 20.91
CA PHE A 97 21.29 -0.87 22.19
C PHE A 97 22.70 -0.23 22.22
N GLN A 98 23.29 0.12 21.07
CA GLN A 98 24.60 0.79 21.03
C GLN A 98 24.55 2.30 21.38
N LYS A 99 23.37 2.91 21.46
CA LYS A 99 23.22 4.37 21.70
C LYS A 99 23.07 4.78 23.18
N THR A 100 23.45 3.92 24.12
CA THR A 100 23.31 4.17 25.58
C THR A 100 24.63 4.33 26.34
N THR A 101 25.75 4.56 25.66
CA THR A 101 26.95 5.15 26.29
C THR A 101 26.86 6.67 26.22
N PHE A 102 26.70 7.32 27.37
CA PHE A 102 26.74 8.78 27.46
C PHE A 102 28.11 9.28 27.03
N ASP A 103 28.16 10.04 25.94
CA ASP A 103 29.34 10.82 25.57
C ASP A 103 29.36 12.07 26.45
N VAL A 104 30.32 12.15 27.37
CA VAL A 104 30.42 13.24 28.35
C VAL A 104 31.32 14.32 27.76
N PRO A 105 30.82 15.54 27.48
CA PRO A 105 31.66 16.62 26.97
C PRO A 105 32.77 16.95 27.98
N PRO A 106 34.04 17.11 27.55
CA PRO A 106 35.11 17.53 28.44
C PRO A 106 34.85 18.95 28.95
N PRO A 107 35.19 19.26 30.22
CA PRO A 107 34.98 20.58 30.78
C PRO A 107 35.88 21.62 30.09
N ALA A 108 35.28 22.70 29.59
CA ALA A 108 36.02 23.85 29.09
C ALA A 108 36.48 24.74 30.27
N GLU A 109 37.75 25.11 30.28
CA GLU A 109 38.31 25.99 31.32
C GLU A 109 37.85 27.44 31.13
N LEU A 110 37.52 28.11 32.24
CA LEU A 110 37.02 29.48 32.25
C LEU A 110 38.16 30.50 32.11
N ASN A 111 38.26 31.15 30.96
CA ASN A 111 39.07 32.36 30.77
C ASN A 111 38.16 33.58 30.59
N PHE A 112 38.46 34.64 31.33
CA PHE A 112 37.82 35.97 31.24
C PHE A 112 38.65 36.93 30.38
N VAL A 113 38.06 38.10 30.05
CA VAL A 113 38.51 39.17 29.13
C VAL A 113 38.65 38.75 27.65
N ASP A 114 38.33 39.60 26.65
CA ASP A 114 38.12 41.06 26.67
C ASP A 114 36.93 41.51 25.78
N ALA A 115 36.53 42.80 25.86
CA ALA A 115 35.39 43.44 25.15
C ALA A 115 35.88 44.59 24.21
N PRO A 116 35.07 45.42 23.49
CA PRO A 116 33.61 45.72 23.51
C PRO A 116 32.93 45.50 22.11
N GLU A 117 31.93 46.20 21.54
CA GLU A 117 31.17 47.44 21.82
C GLU A 117 29.85 47.55 21.00
N MET A 118 28.94 48.48 21.38
CA MET A 118 27.81 49.08 20.61
C MET A 118 26.62 48.21 20.11
N PRO A 119 25.41 48.79 19.93
CA PRO A 119 24.71 49.77 20.79
C PRO A 119 23.20 49.40 21.03
N PRO A 120 22.46 50.10 21.92
CA PRO A 120 21.08 49.75 22.31
C PRO A 120 19.96 50.69 21.78
N GLU A 121 18.72 50.20 21.81
CA GLU A 121 17.42 50.92 21.97
C GLU A 121 16.37 49.82 22.32
N ASP A 122 15.68 49.89 23.47
CA ASP A 122 14.41 50.58 23.76
C ASP A 122 13.16 49.94 23.08
N THR A 123 12.01 49.74 23.76
CA THR A 123 11.64 50.06 25.16
C THR A 123 10.64 49.06 25.76
N GLU A 124 10.56 49.04 27.10
CA GLU A 124 9.45 48.55 27.94
C GLU A 124 8.15 49.35 27.68
N PRO A 125 6.94 49.07 28.27
CA PRO A 125 6.71 48.92 29.72
C PRO A 125 5.50 47.96 30.04
N HIS A 126 4.85 47.81 31.21
CA HIS A 126 5.00 48.21 32.62
C HIS A 126 3.92 47.43 33.45
N MET A 127 3.77 47.45 34.78
CA MET A 127 4.55 47.96 35.93
C MET A 127 4.10 47.15 37.18
N GLY A 128 4.91 47.14 38.25
CA GLY A 128 4.46 46.81 39.60
C GLY A 128 5.46 45.94 40.37
N GLY A 129 5.88 46.29 41.59
CA GLY A 129 5.66 47.51 42.37
C GLY A 129 6.14 47.28 43.81
N TRP A 130 6.97 48.16 44.36
CA TRP A 130 7.74 47.89 45.59
C TRP A 130 7.81 49.08 46.56
N ALA A 131 8.01 48.76 47.84
CA ALA A 131 8.18 49.63 49.02
C ALA A 131 6.97 50.53 49.36
N ASP A 132 6.44 50.48 50.58
CA ASP A 132 7.11 50.94 51.80
C ASP A 132 6.82 50.04 53.03
N GLY A 133 7.62 50.17 54.11
CA GLY A 133 7.37 49.55 55.42
C GLY A 133 8.41 48.52 55.88
N ASP A 134 9.49 48.99 56.51
CA ASP A 134 10.50 48.15 57.19
C ASP A 134 10.11 47.81 58.65
N ASP A 135 10.39 46.59 59.15
CA ASP A 135 11.35 46.34 60.27
C ASP A 135 11.50 44.84 60.69
N ASP A 136 12.64 44.54 61.33
CA ASP A 136 13.01 43.44 62.25
C ASP A 136 12.90 41.92 61.84
N LEU A 137 13.51 41.07 62.67
CA LEU A 137 13.91 39.68 62.37
C LEU A 137 13.48 38.64 63.43
N SER A 138 13.13 37.43 62.94
CA SER A 138 13.22 36.15 63.68
C SER A 138 12.12 35.85 64.75
N PRO A 139 12.00 34.60 65.29
CA PRO A 139 11.44 33.49 64.52
C PRO A 139 10.40 32.60 65.27
N GLY A 140 9.55 31.91 64.50
CA GLY A 140 8.96 30.61 64.87
C GLY A 140 7.49 30.58 65.29
N GLY A 141 6.73 29.59 64.79
CA GLY A 141 5.33 29.32 65.13
C GLY A 141 4.77 28.20 64.26
N ALA A 142 4.11 27.20 64.84
CA ALA A 142 3.82 25.93 64.17
C ALA A 142 2.36 25.75 63.68
N ALA A 143 2.22 24.82 62.73
CA ALA A 143 1.00 24.04 62.38
C ALA A 143 -0.13 24.72 61.59
N GLY A 144 -0.70 23.95 60.65
CA GLY A 144 -1.87 24.27 59.83
C GLY A 144 -1.86 23.47 58.53
N ALA A 145 -2.73 22.45 58.39
CA ALA A 145 -2.74 21.55 57.24
C ALA A 145 -3.96 21.80 56.33
N GLN A 146 -3.72 21.89 55.02
CA GLN A 146 -4.77 21.93 53.99
C GLN A 146 -4.24 21.40 52.64
N TRP A 147 -3.92 20.10 52.55
CA TRP A 147 -3.76 19.43 51.25
C TRP A 147 -5.15 18.96 50.79
N GLY A 148 -5.67 19.55 49.71
CA GLY A 148 -6.97 19.20 49.14
C GLY A 148 -6.86 18.77 47.67
N ASP A 149 -7.76 17.88 47.27
CA ASP A 149 -8.07 17.47 45.89
C ASP A 149 -6.91 17.09 44.96
N PHE A 150 -6.62 15.78 44.93
CA PHE A 150 -5.92 15.09 43.84
C PHE A 150 -6.68 13.83 43.37
N ASP A 151 -8.01 13.80 43.57
CA ASP A 151 -8.85 12.59 43.48
C ASP A 151 -9.47 12.36 42.08
N ASP A 152 -8.84 12.88 41.02
CA ASP A 152 -9.25 12.72 39.61
C ASP A 152 -8.05 12.44 38.69
N LEU A 153 -7.25 11.44 39.07
CA LEU A 153 -6.21 10.82 38.24
C LEU A 153 -6.68 9.43 37.79
N ASP A 154 -7.61 9.40 36.84
CA ASP A 154 -8.12 8.16 36.21
C ASP A 154 -7.04 7.43 35.40
N LEU A 155 -6.20 6.66 36.11
CA LEU A 155 -5.27 5.68 35.55
C LEU A 155 -5.96 4.32 35.37
N GLY A 156 -7.08 4.30 34.65
CA GLY A 156 -7.85 3.09 34.38
C GLY A 156 -7.07 2.05 33.57
N GLY A 157 -6.61 0.98 34.22
CA GLY A 157 -6.08 -0.21 33.53
C GLY A 157 -4.97 -0.99 34.26
N ASP A 158 -5.23 -1.48 35.48
CA ASP A 158 -4.36 -2.48 36.11
C ASP A 158 -4.42 -3.82 35.36
N ASP A 159 -3.35 -4.17 34.65
CA ASP A 159 -3.07 -5.55 34.23
C ASP A 159 -1.56 -5.80 34.04
N ILE A 160 -0.76 -5.44 35.06
CA ILE A 160 0.71 -5.65 35.06
C ILE A 160 1.04 -7.12 35.41
N LEU A 161 0.52 -8.06 34.62
CA LEU A 161 0.92 -9.46 34.63
C LEU A 161 1.91 -9.73 33.49
N LYS A 162 3.15 -10.08 33.87
CA LYS A 162 4.24 -10.37 32.92
C LYS A 162 4.09 -11.76 32.32
N GLU A 163 3.22 -11.89 31.32
CA GLU A 163 3.32 -12.99 30.36
C GLU A 163 4.61 -12.86 29.52
N ALA A 164 5.01 -13.96 28.89
CA ALA A 164 6.21 -14.00 28.05
C ALA A 164 6.07 -13.10 26.82
N PRO A 165 7.18 -12.64 26.20
CA PRO A 165 7.15 -11.93 24.93
C PRO A 165 6.80 -12.91 23.80
N GLU A 166 5.52 -13.28 23.70
CA GLU A 166 4.98 -13.80 22.46
C GLU A 166 5.21 -12.77 21.35
N GLU A 167 5.76 -13.22 20.22
CA GLU A 167 5.89 -12.38 19.03
C GLU A 167 4.49 -12.13 18.45
N LYS A 168 3.78 -11.13 19.01
CA LYS A 168 2.52 -10.62 18.49
C LYS A 168 2.77 -10.00 17.12
N VAL A 169 2.77 -10.85 16.09
CA VAL A 169 2.85 -10.49 14.69
C VAL A 169 1.78 -9.45 14.42
N ALA A 170 2.20 -8.19 14.25
CA ALA A 170 1.29 -7.06 14.14
C ALA A 170 0.45 -7.20 12.85
N THR A 171 -0.77 -7.73 12.99
CA THR A 171 -1.73 -7.87 11.91
C THR A 171 -2.18 -6.48 11.47
N LEU A 172 -1.50 -5.94 10.45
CA LEU A 172 -1.82 -4.65 9.86
C LEU A 172 -3.27 -4.66 9.35
N GLY A 173 -4.14 -3.94 10.04
CA GLY A 173 -5.52 -3.76 9.62
C GLY A 173 -5.60 -3.06 8.27
N MET A 174 -6.60 -3.41 7.45
CA MET A 174 -6.88 -2.68 6.22
C MET A 174 -7.28 -1.24 6.56
N GLY A 175 -6.55 -0.27 5.99
CA GLY A 175 -6.90 1.15 6.11
C GLY A 175 -8.06 1.54 5.21
N ASP A 176 -8.69 2.67 5.52
CA ASP A 176 -9.80 3.24 4.72
C ASP A 176 -9.45 3.38 3.23
N THR A 177 -10.33 2.88 2.37
CA THR A 177 -10.27 3.10 0.92
C THR A 177 -10.41 4.59 0.59
N LEU A 178 -9.84 5.03 -0.54
CA LEU A 178 -9.96 6.43 -0.97
C LEU A 178 -11.42 6.79 -1.28
N GLN A 179 -12.18 5.83 -1.81
CA GLN A 179 -13.63 5.86 -1.98
C GLN A 179 -14.34 6.24 -0.67
N ALA A 180 -14.08 5.50 0.41
CA ALA A 180 -14.67 5.77 1.72
C ALA A 180 -14.25 7.13 2.29
N LYS A 181 -13.03 7.61 2.00
CA LYS A 181 -12.58 8.95 2.42
C LYS A 181 -13.36 10.08 1.73
N TRP A 182 -13.53 10.05 0.40
CA TRP A 182 -14.29 11.12 -0.27
C TRP A 182 -15.78 11.05 0.06
N LEU A 183 -16.37 9.86 0.23
CA LEU A 183 -17.77 9.68 0.67
C LEU A 183 -18.03 10.10 2.13
N ARG A 184 -17.00 10.40 2.92
CA ARG A 184 -17.11 11.08 4.22
C ARG A 184 -17.06 12.61 4.10
N ARG A 185 -16.45 13.15 3.03
CA ARG A 185 -16.38 14.59 2.71
C ARG A 185 -17.64 15.07 1.99
N ARG A 186 -18.12 14.30 1.00
CA ARG A 186 -19.19 14.68 0.06
C ARG A 186 -20.00 13.44 -0.36
N ARG A 187 -21.33 13.53 -0.29
CA ARG A 187 -22.26 12.49 -0.78
C ARG A 187 -23.22 13.07 -1.80
N LEU A 188 -22.74 13.23 -3.04
CA LEU A 188 -23.57 13.54 -4.21
C LEU A 188 -23.53 12.39 -5.22
N PRO A 189 -24.52 12.30 -6.14
CA PRO A 189 -24.64 11.17 -7.07
C PRO A 189 -23.35 10.87 -7.85
N CYS A 190 -22.64 11.92 -8.28
CA CYS A 190 -21.35 11.82 -8.99
C CYS A 190 -20.29 11.08 -8.15
N ASP A 191 -20.19 11.40 -6.86
CA ASP A 191 -19.17 10.84 -5.95
C ASP A 191 -19.49 9.38 -5.56
N LEU A 192 -20.78 9.04 -5.49
CA LEU A 192 -21.28 7.69 -5.25
C LEU A 192 -21.07 6.80 -6.49
N VAL A 193 -21.36 7.32 -7.69
CA VAL A 193 -21.06 6.65 -8.97
C VAL A 193 -19.55 6.45 -9.13
N ALA A 194 -18.72 7.44 -8.81
CA ALA A 194 -17.26 7.33 -8.77
C ALA A 194 -16.76 6.27 -7.76
N ALA A 195 -17.48 6.06 -6.65
CA ALA A 195 -17.16 5.05 -5.66
C ALA A 195 -17.61 3.63 -6.03
N GLY A 196 -18.50 3.48 -7.03
CA GLY A 196 -19.17 2.23 -7.37
C GLY A 196 -20.47 1.96 -6.58
N GLU A 197 -20.89 2.89 -5.71
CA GLU A 197 -22.09 2.81 -4.86
C GLU A 197 -23.36 3.18 -5.64
N PHE A 198 -23.61 2.45 -6.74
CA PHE A 198 -24.69 2.73 -7.68
C PHE A 198 -26.07 2.64 -7.04
N GLU A 199 -26.28 1.75 -6.06
CA GLU A 199 -27.58 1.65 -5.38
C GLU A 199 -27.86 2.90 -4.53
N GLU A 200 -26.92 3.35 -3.70
CA GLU A 200 -27.11 4.58 -2.92
C GLU A 200 -27.34 5.77 -3.86
N ALA A 201 -26.55 5.90 -4.94
CA ALA A 201 -26.73 6.92 -5.97
C ALA A 201 -28.16 6.89 -6.56
N LEU A 202 -28.66 5.72 -6.96
CA LEU A 202 -30.02 5.57 -7.49
C LEU A 202 -31.10 5.83 -6.44
N THR A 203 -30.88 5.56 -5.14
CA THR A 203 -31.84 5.99 -4.09
C THR A 203 -31.82 7.51 -3.89
N LEU A 204 -30.66 8.16 -4.04
CA LEU A 204 -30.49 9.61 -3.93
C LEU A 204 -31.20 10.31 -5.10
N LEU A 205 -31.00 9.84 -6.34
CA LEU A 205 -31.70 10.34 -7.53
C LEU A 205 -33.22 10.11 -7.43
N ARG A 206 -33.68 8.94 -6.97
CA ARG A 206 -35.10 8.69 -6.66
C ARG A 206 -35.67 9.73 -5.68
N LYS A 207 -34.96 10.02 -4.58
CA LYS A 207 -35.38 10.97 -3.53
C LYS A 207 -35.31 12.45 -3.92
N ARG A 208 -34.46 12.84 -4.88
CA ARG A 208 -34.22 14.26 -5.24
C ARG A 208 -34.82 14.68 -6.58
N LEU A 209 -34.87 13.78 -7.56
CA LEU A 209 -35.31 14.05 -8.94
C LEU A 209 -36.58 13.26 -9.33
N GLY A 210 -37.08 12.38 -8.46
CA GLY A 210 -38.24 11.54 -8.78
C GLY A 210 -37.96 10.51 -9.88
N LEU A 211 -36.72 10.03 -9.99
CA LEU A 211 -36.30 9.07 -11.02
C LEU A 211 -37.09 7.75 -10.96
N ILE A 212 -38.05 7.55 -11.86
CA ILE A 212 -38.86 6.31 -11.91
C ILE A 212 -38.12 5.19 -12.66
N ASN A 213 -37.53 5.49 -13.83
CA ASN A 213 -36.79 4.52 -14.63
C ASN A 213 -35.26 4.80 -14.58
N PRO A 214 -34.42 3.87 -14.12
CA PRO A 214 -32.95 3.98 -14.14
C PRO A 214 -32.27 3.56 -15.45
N ASP A 215 -32.92 2.77 -16.33
CA ASP A 215 -32.35 2.16 -17.54
C ASP A 215 -31.46 3.11 -18.38
N PRO A 216 -31.90 4.36 -18.74
CA PRO A 216 -31.09 5.23 -19.58
C PRO A 216 -29.84 5.80 -18.90
N LEU A 217 -29.72 5.69 -17.57
CA LEU A 217 -28.55 6.17 -16.83
C LEU A 217 -27.44 5.12 -16.72
N GLU A 218 -27.73 3.84 -16.93
CA GLU A 218 -26.75 2.76 -16.82
C GLU A 218 -25.46 2.97 -17.66
N PRO A 219 -25.51 3.35 -18.94
CA PRO A 219 -24.29 3.60 -19.72
C PRO A 219 -23.47 4.78 -19.18
N LEU A 220 -24.13 5.84 -18.72
CA LEU A 220 -23.47 7.04 -18.17
C LEU A 220 -22.84 6.77 -16.79
N PHE A 221 -23.51 5.97 -15.96
CA PHE A 221 -22.97 5.48 -14.68
C PHE A 221 -21.71 4.64 -14.92
N ARG A 222 -21.75 3.77 -15.92
CA ARG A 222 -20.61 2.91 -16.30
C ARG A 222 -19.44 3.74 -16.84
N GLU A 223 -19.70 4.68 -17.76
CA GLU A 223 -18.66 5.57 -18.31
C GLU A 223 -18.00 6.41 -17.21
N ALA A 224 -18.79 7.05 -16.34
CA ALA A 224 -18.29 7.84 -15.22
C ALA A 224 -17.47 7.01 -14.20
N TYR A 225 -17.92 5.80 -13.84
CA TYR A 225 -17.13 4.92 -12.96
C TYR A 225 -15.80 4.52 -13.61
N TRP A 226 -15.81 4.09 -14.87
CA TRP A 226 -14.60 3.66 -15.58
C TRP A 226 -13.60 4.81 -15.77
N ALA A 227 -14.06 6.05 -15.96
CA ALA A 227 -13.20 7.23 -15.98
C ALA A 227 -12.46 7.49 -14.66
N THR A 228 -12.96 7.01 -13.52
CA THR A 228 -12.25 7.11 -12.23
C THR A 228 -11.29 5.97 -11.97
N CYS A 229 -11.46 4.81 -12.62
CA CYS A 229 -10.65 3.62 -12.38
C CYS A 229 -9.34 3.67 -13.18
N SER A 230 -8.20 3.78 -12.49
CA SER A 230 -6.88 3.55 -13.09
C SER A 230 -6.19 2.33 -12.46
N ALA A 231 -5.40 1.61 -13.27
CA ALA A 231 -4.66 0.43 -12.85
C ALA A 231 -3.17 0.62 -13.15
N LEU A 232 -2.35 0.68 -12.11
CA LEU A 232 -0.91 0.84 -12.22
C LEU A 232 -0.24 -0.55 -12.26
N PRO A 233 0.59 -0.87 -13.29
CA PRO A 233 1.33 -2.11 -13.32
C PRO A 233 2.35 -2.13 -12.16
N SER A 234 2.29 -3.20 -11.38
CA SER A 234 3.24 -3.46 -10.29
C SER A 234 4.39 -4.35 -10.82
N PHE A 235 4.96 -5.19 -9.97
CA PHE A 235 5.99 -6.16 -10.37
C PHE A 235 5.48 -7.17 -11.43
N PRO A 236 6.35 -7.70 -12.30
CA PRO A 236 6.00 -8.80 -13.19
C PRO A 236 5.42 -9.98 -12.40
N GLN A 237 4.31 -10.54 -12.88
CA GLN A 237 3.52 -11.61 -12.22
C GLN A 237 2.77 -11.20 -10.92
N ALA A 238 2.87 -9.94 -10.47
CA ALA A 238 2.00 -9.40 -9.42
C ALA A 238 0.69 -8.83 -10.01
N GLN A 239 -0.31 -8.61 -9.15
CA GLN A 239 -1.55 -7.92 -9.54
C GLN A 239 -1.29 -6.41 -9.75
N SER A 240 -1.97 -5.80 -10.72
CA SER A 240 -1.93 -4.35 -10.93
C SER A 240 -2.63 -3.61 -9.80
N LEU A 241 -1.95 -2.61 -9.24
CA LEU A 241 -2.48 -1.77 -8.16
C LEU A 241 -3.63 -0.91 -8.70
N GLN A 242 -4.83 -1.08 -8.15
CA GLN A 242 -5.97 -0.21 -8.45
C GLN A 242 -5.77 1.12 -7.73
N TRP A 243 -5.90 2.23 -8.46
CA TRP A 243 -5.80 3.58 -7.92
C TRP A 243 -6.89 4.47 -8.55
N PRO A 244 -7.81 5.03 -7.76
CA PRO A 244 -8.80 5.95 -8.30
C PRO A 244 -8.14 7.28 -8.70
N MET A 245 -8.53 7.81 -9.86
CA MET A 245 -8.11 9.14 -10.29
C MET A 245 -8.79 10.21 -9.44
N LEU A 246 -8.01 11.17 -8.95
CA LEU A 246 -8.46 12.25 -8.08
C LEU A 246 -8.39 13.58 -8.83
N ALA A 247 -9.41 14.43 -8.66
CA ALA A 247 -9.37 15.83 -9.10
C ALA A 247 -8.70 16.73 -8.05
N GLU A 248 -8.97 16.46 -6.77
CA GLU A 248 -8.42 17.22 -5.65
C GLU A 248 -7.77 16.31 -4.61
N GLY A 249 -6.73 16.85 -3.97
CA GLY A 249 -6.19 16.32 -2.73
C GLY A 249 -5.00 15.37 -2.88
N ASN A 250 -4.63 14.80 -1.75
CA ASN A 250 -3.53 13.84 -1.62
C ASN A 250 -4.02 12.71 -0.69
N PRO A 251 -3.64 11.43 -0.90
CA PRO A 251 -4.09 10.32 -0.04
C PRO A 251 -3.74 10.47 1.46
N LYS A 252 -2.83 11.40 1.81
CA LYS A 252 -2.48 11.80 3.18
C LYS A 252 -3.36 12.92 3.78
N LEU A 253 -4.07 13.70 2.95
CA LEU A 253 -5.01 14.74 3.39
C LEU A 253 -6.38 14.15 3.68
N ARG A 254 -7.21 14.89 4.43
CA ARG A 254 -8.65 14.59 4.58
C ARG A 254 -9.46 15.02 3.36
N ASP A 255 -9.09 16.14 2.75
CA ASP A 255 -9.71 16.65 1.54
C ASP A 255 -9.22 15.88 0.32
N ILE A 256 -10.15 15.09 -0.25
CA ILE A 256 -9.99 14.25 -1.43
C ILE A 256 -11.27 14.40 -2.25
N ALA A 257 -11.16 14.49 -3.58
CA ALA A 257 -12.29 14.38 -4.51
C ALA A 257 -11.92 13.50 -5.72
N PRO A 258 -12.83 12.62 -6.20
CA PRO A 258 -12.59 11.84 -7.40
C PRO A 258 -12.54 12.74 -8.64
N MET A 259 -11.90 12.26 -9.72
CA MET A 259 -12.08 12.85 -11.05
C MET A 259 -13.54 12.68 -11.48
N LEU A 260 -14.16 13.74 -12.02
CA LEU A 260 -15.53 13.68 -12.55
C LEU A 260 -15.49 13.90 -14.07
N LEU A 261 -16.12 13.00 -14.82
CA LEU A 261 -16.15 13.02 -16.28
C LEU A 261 -17.03 14.14 -16.84
N TYR A 262 -18.21 14.35 -16.23
CA TYR A 262 -19.20 15.31 -16.70
C TYR A 262 -19.08 16.65 -15.95
N THR A 263 -18.30 17.57 -16.50
CA THR A 263 -18.22 18.96 -16.02
C THR A 263 -19.29 19.82 -16.69
N SER A 264 -19.71 20.91 -16.02
CA SER A 264 -20.66 21.90 -16.57
C SER A 264 -20.27 22.44 -17.96
N THR A 265 -18.96 22.53 -18.24
CA THR A 265 -18.40 22.88 -19.57
C THR A 265 -18.77 21.86 -20.65
N SER A 266 -18.61 20.56 -20.38
CA SER A 266 -18.95 19.47 -21.31
C SER A 266 -20.44 19.45 -21.64
N ILE A 267 -21.30 19.67 -20.64
CA ILE A 267 -22.76 19.79 -20.86
C ILE A 267 -23.07 21.02 -21.72
N ALA A 268 -22.44 22.17 -21.46
CA ALA A 268 -22.60 23.36 -22.29
C ALA A 268 -22.08 23.18 -23.73
N GLU A 269 -21.15 22.25 -23.98
CA GLU A 269 -20.69 21.88 -25.31
C GLU A 269 -21.68 20.95 -26.03
N LYS A 270 -22.19 19.90 -25.36
CA LYS A 270 -23.29 19.05 -25.88
C LYS A 270 -24.53 19.88 -26.25
N VAL A 271 -24.89 20.89 -25.44
CA VAL A 271 -26.00 21.81 -25.74
C VAL A 271 -25.73 22.67 -26.98
N LYS A 272 -24.50 23.15 -27.19
CA LYS A 272 -24.11 23.87 -28.42
C LYS A 272 -24.16 22.96 -29.65
N GLU A 273 -23.78 21.69 -29.52
CA GLU A 273 -23.83 20.69 -30.58
C GLU A 273 -25.27 20.34 -30.98
N GLY A 274 -26.15 20.05 -30.00
CA GLY A 274 -27.59 19.89 -30.25
C GLY A 274 -28.21 21.12 -30.94
N GLY A 275 -27.74 22.32 -30.58
CA GLY A 275 -28.09 23.57 -31.27
C GLY A 275 -27.72 23.57 -32.76
N LYS A 276 -26.48 23.17 -33.11
CA LYS A 276 -26.03 23.06 -34.51
C LYS A 276 -26.87 22.05 -35.29
N LEU A 277 -27.06 20.84 -34.75
CA LEU A 277 -27.88 19.79 -35.38
C LEU A 277 -29.34 20.25 -35.59
N THR A 278 -29.87 21.08 -34.68
CA THR A 278 -31.18 21.72 -34.85
C THR A 278 -31.19 22.71 -36.01
N THR A 279 -30.14 23.55 -36.17
CA THR A 279 -30.02 24.46 -37.32
C THR A 279 -29.75 23.75 -38.65
N GLU A 280 -29.16 22.55 -38.62
CA GLU A 280 -29.03 21.65 -39.78
C GLU A 280 -30.34 20.89 -40.13
N GLY A 281 -31.39 21.03 -39.32
CA GLY A 281 -32.67 20.34 -39.50
C GLY A 281 -32.67 18.86 -39.09
N LYS A 282 -31.59 18.35 -38.47
CA LYS A 282 -31.46 16.96 -38.01
C LYS A 282 -32.12 16.74 -36.65
N PHE A 283 -33.41 17.03 -36.57
CA PHE A 283 -34.19 16.93 -35.34
C PHE A 283 -34.07 15.59 -34.55
N PRO A 284 -34.04 14.38 -35.16
CA PRO A 284 -33.90 13.15 -34.37
C PRO A 284 -32.54 13.02 -33.69
N GLU A 285 -31.45 13.47 -34.35
CA GLU A 285 -30.09 13.48 -33.79
C GLU A 285 -29.98 14.55 -32.69
N ALA A 286 -30.48 15.76 -32.95
CA ALA A 286 -30.53 16.84 -31.95
C ALA A 286 -31.31 16.42 -30.68
N LEU A 287 -32.46 15.74 -30.83
CA LEU A 287 -33.23 15.22 -29.70
C LEU A 287 -32.50 14.13 -28.92
N ALA A 288 -31.64 13.33 -29.55
CA ALA A 288 -30.78 12.38 -28.85
C ALA A 288 -29.71 13.12 -28.02
N VAL A 289 -28.99 14.07 -28.62
CA VAL A 289 -27.95 14.87 -27.94
C VAL A 289 -28.54 15.68 -26.77
N PHE A 290 -29.72 16.29 -26.93
CA PHE A 290 -30.37 17.00 -25.82
C PHE A 290 -30.87 16.08 -24.70
N ARG A 291 -31.28 14.84 -25.01
CA ARG A 291 -31.64 13.85 -23.96
C ARG A 291 -30.43 13.39 -23.17
N ASP A 292 -29.32 13.10 -23.84
CA ASP A 292 -28.04 12.75 -23.22
C ASP A 292 -27.47 13.93 -22.38
N ALA A 293 -27.56 15.16 -22.87
CA ALA A 293 -27.23 16.35 -22.09
C ALA A 293 -28.09 16.48 -20.81
N LEU A 294 -29.41 16.23 -20.89
CA LEU A 294 -30.28 16.23 -19.71
C LEU A 294 -29.98 15.08 -18.73
N GLN A 295 -29.57 13.91 -19.24
CA GLN A 295 -29.22 12.73 -18.42
C GLN A 295 -27.84 12.86 -17.76
N THR A 296 -26.92 13.64 -18.32
CA THR A 296 -25.61 13.92 -17.71
C THR A 296 -25.64 15.02 -16.63
N ILE A 297 -26.61 15.94 -16.64
CA ILE A 297 -26.80 16.96 -15.57
C ILE A 297 -26.76 16.37 -14.14
N PRO A 298 -27.56 15.35 -13.76
CA PRO A 298 -27.54 14.80 -12.40
C PRO A 298 -26.24 14.06 -12.02
N LEU A 299 -25.35 13.82 -12.98
CA LEU A 299 -24.01 13.26 -12.76
C LEU A 299 -22.90 14.32 -12.80
N SER A 300 -23.24 15.58 -13.10
CA SER A 300 -22.28 16.69 -13.06
C SER A 300 -22.17 17.31 -11.67
N ALA A 301 -20.97 17.74 -11.32
CA ALA A 301 -20.75 18.68 -10.23
C ALA A 301 -20.74 20.10 -10.80
N ALA A 302 -21.42 21.02 -10.10
CA ALA A 302 -20.96 22.40 -10.08
C ALA A 302 -19.63 22.45 -9.31
N ALA A 303 -18.67 23.17 -9.86
CA ALA A 303 -17.47 23.64 -9.17
C ALA A 303 -17.77 25.03 -8.57
#